data_AF-A0A7V6C7I5-F1
#
_entry.id   AF-A0A7V6C7I5-F1
#
_cell.length_a   1.000
_cell.length_b   1.000
_cell.length_c   1.000
_cell.angle_alpha   90.00
_cell.angle_beta   90.00
_cell.angle_gamma   90.00
#
_symmetry.space_group_name_H-M   'P 1'
#
loop_
_entity.id
_entity.type
_entity.pdbx_description
1 polymer ?
#
loop_
_entity_poly.entity_id
_entity_poly.type
_entity_poly.pdbx_seq_one_letter_code
_entity_poly.pdbx_strand_id
1 'polypeptide(L)'
;MVIQIVDEYKAGMRDGRCVYIMGEKVEEVTMHPMLGRAFETLKAGYKLCVSRDPAIRDLHVAQHPEAGESPSRFFITPRTTEDLALRP
;
A
#
# COMPACT_ATOMS: atom_id res chain seq x y z
N MET A 1 7.33 -8.47 -2.98
CA MET A 1 6.65 -7.20 -3.33
C MET A 1 7.26 -6.12 -2.48
N VAL A 2 8.15 -5.32 -3.06
CA VAL A 2 8.76 -4.17 -2.38
C VAL A 2 7.70 -3.15 -2.03
N ILE A 3 7.79 -2.58 -0.82
CA ILE A 3 6.92 -1.48 -0.40
C ILE A 3 7.34 -0.23 -1.19
N GLN A 4 6.47 0.24 -2.07
CA GLN A 4 6.67 1.51 -2.78
C GLN A 4 6.51 2.69 -1.81
N ILE A 5 7.27 3.77 -2.04
CA ILE A 5 6.96 5.03 -1.35
C ILE A 5 5.73 5.68 -2.00
N VAL A 6 5.03 6.52 -1.24
CA VAL A 6 3.75 7.13 -1.66
C VAL A 6 3.84 7.81 -3.04
N ASP A 7 4.95 8.47 -3.34
CA ASP A 7 5.11 9.19 -4.61
C ASP A 7 5.27 8.24 -5.80
N GLU A 8 5.94 7.10 -5.60
CA GLU A 8 6.04 6.04 -6.63
C GLU A 8 4.67 5.41 -6.88
N TYR A 9 3.91 5.14 -5.82
CA TYR A 9 2.54 4.63 -5.94
C TYR A 9 1.63 5.62 -6.68
N LYS A 10 1.75 6.92 -6.38
CA LYS A 10 1.02 7.98 -7.10
C LYS A 10 1.42 8.06 -8.57
N ALA A 11 2.72 7.99 -8.86
CA ALA A 11 3.23 8.01 -10.22
C ALA A 11 2.73 6.82 -11.03
N GLY A 12 2.68 5.63 -10.43
CA GLY A 12 2.15 4.40 -11.03
C GLY A 12 0.66 4.46 -11.39
N MET A 13 -0.11 5.41 -10.84
CA MET A 13 -1.51 5.62 -11.24
C MET A 13 -1.67 6.32 -12.59
N ARG A 14 -0.59 6.87 -13.16
CA ARG A 14 -0.57 7.50 -14.50
C ARG A 14 -0.12 6.49 -15.56
N ASP A 15 -0.81 5.36 -15.60
CA ASP A 15 -0.49 4.20 -16.44
C ASP A 15 -1.30 4.13 -17.75
N GLY A 16 -2.06 5.18 -18.08
CA GLY A 16 -2.91 5.22 -19.27
C GLY A 16 -4.24 4.47 -19.12
N ARG A 17 -4.63 4.09 -17.89
CA ARG A 17 -5.94 3.49 -17.63
C ARG A 17 -7.09 4.36 -18.12
N CYS A 18 -8.14 3.70 -18.61
CA CYS A 18 -9.38 4.36 -19.03
C CYS A 18 -10.47 4.08 -18.00
N VAL A 19 -10.78 5.07 -17.16
CA VAL A 19 -11.75 4.95 -16.07
C VAL A 19 -12.91 5.90 -16.34
N TYR A 20 -14.13 5.41 -16.15
CA TYR A 20 -15.35 6.22 -16.25
C TYR A 20 -16.14 6.15 -14.95
N ILE A 21 -16.66 7.29 -14.50
CA ILE A 21 -17.53 7.40 -13.33
C ILE A 21 -18.71 8.28 -13.71
N MET A 22 -19.93 7.81 -13.46
CA MET A 22 -21.17 8.54 -13.75
C MET A 22 -21.26 9.05 -15.21
N GLY A 23 -20.74 8.28 -16.16
CA GLY A 23 -20.74 8.63 -17.59
C GLY A 23 -19.62 9.56 -18.03
N GLU A 24 -18.80 10.07 -17.11
CA GLU A 24 -17.66 10.95 -17.43
C GLU A 24 -16.34 10.18 -17.37
N LYS A 25 -15.41 10.54 -18.27
CA LYS A 25 -14.05 9.99 -18.25
C LYS A 25 -13.25 10.65 -17.14
N VAL A 26 -12.60 9.85 -16.32
CA VAL A 26 -11.71 10.32 -15.24
C VAL A 26 -10.31 10.54 -15.81
N GLU A 27 -9.86 11.79 -15.83
CA GLU A 27 -8.52 12.15 -16.30
C GLU A 27 -7.43 11.80 -15.28
N GLU A 28 -7.69 11.99 -13.98
CA GLU A 28 -6.75 11.62 -12.92
C GLU A 28 -7.45 10.96 -11.72
N VAL A 29 -7.22 9.66 -11.56
CA VAL A 29 -7.87 8.85 -10.51
C VAL A 29 -7.47 9.29 -9.09
N THR A 30 -6.25 9.80 -8.90
CA THR A 30 -5.76 10.19 -7.56
C THR A 30 -6.34 11.50 -7.06
N MET A 31 -6.95 12.30 -7.94
CA MET A 31 -7.53 13.60 -7.61
C MET A 31 -9.06 13.62 -7.78
N HIS A 32 -9.65 12.59 -8.39
CA HIS A 32 -11.09 12.51 -8.60
C HIS A 32 -11.87 12.55 -7.26
N PRO A 33 -12.93 13.34 -7.10
CA PRO A 33 -13.60 13.53 -5.80
C PRO A 33 -14.05 12.24 -5.10
N MET A 34 -14.46 11.22 -5.86
CA MET A 34 -14.88 9.93 -5.30
C MET A 34 -13.70 8.97 -5.07
N LEU A 35 -12.72 8.93 -5.98
CA LEU A 35 -11.63 7.94 -5.94
C LEU A 35 -10.43 8.43 -5.13
N GLY A 36 -10.18 9.74 -5.14
CA GLY A 36 -9.09 10.39 -4.41
C GLY A 36 -9.18 10.12 -2.90
N ARG A 37 -10.38 9.98 -2.34
CA ARG A 37 -10.55 9.59 -0.93
C ARG A 37 -10.02 8.17 -0.67
N ALA A 38 -10.32 7.22 -1.56
CA ALA A 38 -9.78 5.87 -1.46
C ALA A 38 -8.26 5.87 -1.64
N PHE A 39 -7.75 6.67 -2.57
CA PHE A 39 -6.31 6.86 -2.76
C PHE A 39 -5.61 7.39 -1.50
N GLU A 40 -6.18 8.38 -0.81
CA GLU A 40 -5.62 8.90 0.44
C GLU A 40 -5.61 7.85 1.57
N THR A 41 -6.64 6.99 1.65
CA THR A 41 -6.63 5.85 2.59
C THR A 41 -5.51 4.87 2.28
N LEU A 42 -5.33 4.50 1.01
CA LEU A 42 -4.24 3.59 0.59
C LEU A 42 -2.87 4.19 0.88
N LYS A 43 -2.70 5.48 0.61
CA LYS A 43 -1.50 6.26 0.93
C LYS A 43 -1.16 6.24 2.42
N ALA A 44 -2.15 6.24 3.32
CA ALA A 44 -1.89 6.10 4.76
C ALA A 44 -1.25 4.74 5.08
N GLY A 45 -1.71 3.65 4.46
CA GLY A 45 -1.11 2.32 4.61
C GLY A 45 0.36 2.29 4.17
N TYR A 46 0.69 2.89 3.02
CA TYR A 46 2.09 3.00 2.58
C TYR A 46 2.95 3.78 3.58
N LYS A 47 2.43 4.89 4.14
CA LYS A 47 3.15 5.67 5.16
C LYS A 47 3.47 4.87 6.42
N LEU A 48 2.56 4.01 6.86
CA LEU A 48 2.80 3.14 8.02
C LEU A 48 3.91 2.11 7.73
N CYS A 49 3.90 1.54 6.52
CA CYS A 49 4.92 0.59 6.07
C CYS A 49 6.33 1.20 5.96
N VAL A 50 6.45 2.50 5.65
CA VAL A 50 7.74 3.21 5.56
C VAL A 50 8.02 4.12 6.76
N SER A 51 7.30 3.91 7.87
CA SER A 51 7.48 4.71 9.09
C SER A 51 8.93 4.61 9.60
N ARG A 52 9.45 5.74 10.10
CA ARG A 52 10.76 5.78 10.78
C ARG A 52 10.71 5.19 12.18
N ASP A 53 9.51 5.09 12.76
CA ASP A 53 9.30 4.44 14.04
C ASP A 53 9.24 2.91 13.84
N PRO A 54 10.23 2.14 14.34
CA PRO A 54 10.23 0.69 14.22
C PRO A 54 8.98 0.04 14.82
N ALA A 55 8.42 0.60 15.91
CA ALA A 55 7.23 0.03 16.55
C ALA A 55 6.00 0.11 15.64
N ILE A 56 5.91 1.12 14.77
CA ILE A 56 4.83 1.24 13.78
C ILE A 56 5.16 0.39 12.54
N ARG A 57 6.39 0.49 12.05
CA ARG A 57 6.83 -0.20 10.83
C ARG A 57 6.75 -1.71 10.98
N ASP A 58 7.22 -2.27 12.08
CA ASP A 58 7.37 -3.71 12.27
C ASP A 58 6.01 -4.43 12.41
N LEU A 59 4.95 -3.68 12.75
CA LEU A 59 3.56 -4.17 12.66
C LEU A 59 3.11 -4.37 11.21
N HIS A 60 3.53 -3.50 10.30
CA HIS A 60 3.04 -3.47 8.91
C HIS A 60 3.96 -4.21 7.92
N VAL A 61 5.21 -4.42 8.29
CA VAL A 61 6.26 -5.00 7.44
C VAL A 61 6.73 -6.33 8.04
N ALA A 62 6.78 -7.37 7.21
CA ALA A 62 7.33 -8.66 7.61
C ALA A 62 8.82 -8.73 7.24
N GLN A 63 9.63 -9.33 8.12
CA GLN A 63 11.00 -9.69 7.77
C GLN A 63 10.96 -10.99 6.96
N HIS A 64 11.36 -10.95 5.69
CA HIS A 64 11.42 -12.14 4.85
C HIS A 64 12.89 -12.60 4.75
N PRO A 65 13.29 -13.65 5.48
CA PRO A 65 14.70 -14.03 5.59
C PRO A 65 15.34 -14.45 4.25
N GLU A 66 14.54 -14.91 3.28
CA GLU A 66 15.05 -15.43 2.01
C GLU A 66 15.04 -14.41 0.86
N ALA A 67 14.29 -13.30 0.98
CA ALA A 67 13.98 -12.46 -0.18
C ALA A 67 14.87 -11.21 -0.31
N GLY A 68 15.66 -10.86 0.72
CA GLY A 68 16.39 -9.58 0.77
C GLY A 68 15.49 -8.34 0.79
N GLU A 69 14.18 -8.52 0.66
CA GLU A 69 13.14 -7.49 0.67
C GLU A 69 12.26 -7.64 1.92
N SER A 70 11.76 -6.51 2.41
CA SER A 70 10.80 -6.46 3.52
C SER A 70 9.41 -6.14 2.97
N PRO A 71 8.60 -7.13 2.58
CA PRO A 71 7.26 -6.90 2.05
C PRO A 71 6.27 -6.53 3.15
N SER A 72 5.12 -5.97 2.75
CA SER A 72 4.00 -5.78 3.70
C SER A 72 3.54 -7.12 4.25
N ARG A 73 3.33 -7.16 5.57
CA ARG A 73 2.91 -8.35 6.33
C ARG A 73 1.58 -8.93 5.83
N PHE A 74 0.71 -8.09 5.28
CA PHE A 74 -0.57 -8.50 4.72
C PHE A 74 -0.43 -9.58 3.63
N PHE A 75 0.64 -9.51 2.83
CA PHE A 75 0.90 -10.44 1.72
C PHE A 75 1.71 -11.68 2.12
N ILE A 76 2.15 -11.77 3.38
CA ILE A 76 2.83 -12.95 3.88
C ILE A 76 1.81 -13.91 4.49
N THR A 77 1.90 -15.18 4.09
CA THR A 77 1.14 -16.26 4.71
C THR A 77 1.70 -16.49 6.11
N PRO A 78 0.90 -16.31 7.18
CA PRO A 78 1.37 -16.56 8.54
C PRO A 78 1.66 -18.05 8.71
N ARG A 79 2.77 -18.38 9.38
CA ARG A 79 3.18 -19.76 9.64
C ARG A 79 3.06 -20.14 11.12
N THR A 80 2.99 -19.15 12.01
CA THR A 80 2.82 -19.37 13.45
C THR A 80 1.63 -18.58 14.04
N THR A 81 1.29 -18.86 15.29
CA THR A 81 0.28 -18.12 16.07
C THR A 81 0.69 -16.66 16.28
N GLU A 82 1.98 -16.41 16.44
CA GLU A 82 2.54 -15.06 16.60
C GLU A 82 2.42 -14.28 15.29
N ASP A 83 2.63 -14.93 14.14
CA ASP A 83 2.40 -14.30 12.83
C ASP A 83 0.94 -13.88 12.65
N LEU A 84 -0.01 -14.73 13.09
CA LEU A 84 -1.43 -14.43 13.06
C LEU A 84 -1.79 -13.26 13.99
N ALA A 85 -1.23 -13.24 15.21
CA ALA A 85 -1.47 -12.16 16.18
C ALA A 85 -0.97 -10.81 15.67
N LEU A 86 0.05 -10.79 14.81
CA LEU A 86 0.60 -9.59 14.20
C LEU A 86 -0.05 -9.24 12.85
N ARG A 87 -1.05 -9.99 12.37
CA ARG A 87 -1.69 -9.72 11.08
C ARG A 87 -2.58 -8.46 11.18
N PRO A 88 -2.35 -7.42 10.34
CA PRO A 88 -3.19 -6.22 10.31
C PRO A 88 -4.57 -6.49 9.71
#